data_AF-A0AAJ5WF00-F1
#
_entry.id   AF-A0AAJ5WF00-F1
#
_cell.length_a   1.000
_cell.length_b   1.000
_cell.length_c   1.000
_cell.angle_alpha   90.00
_cell.angle_beta   90.00
_cell.angle_gamma   90.00
#
_symmetry.space_group_name_H-M   'P 1'
#
loop_
_entity.id
_entity.type
_entity.pdbx_description
1 polymer ?
#
loop_
_entity_poly.entity_id
_entity_poly.type
_entity_poly.pdbx_seq_one_letter_code
_entity_poly.pdbx_strand_id
1 'polypeptide(L)'
;MFITHKQAELALGELLGDGSTQCWQYVEQTTHCPWFYVKVAFQQDNEAFTSMLMLPSISSLEQVISEQTAGLRLLDVQLVSPGYLNGSDGWMMEKLLELRETVDDIREEAVYVYSLEGGKIYTEGLGSAEADTKSVRIIFSHSPASR
;
A
#
# COMPACT_ATOMS: atom_id res chain seq x y z
N MET A 1 6.12 7.09 6.25
CA MET A 1 7.49 6.72 5.84
C MET A 1 8.00 5.59 6.72
N PHE A 2 8.75 4.64 6.14
CA PHE A 2 9.49 3.64 6.92
C PHE A 2 10.95 4.06 7.08
N ILE A 3 11.50 3.87 8.26
CA ILE A 3 12.88 4.22 8.61
C ILE A 3 13.60 2.94 9.02
N THR A 4 14.78 2.75 8.47
CA THR A 4 15.73 1.72 8.89
C THR A 4 16.86 2.36 9.66
N HIS A 5 17.40 1.63 10.64
CA HIS A 5 18.47 2.11 11.51
C HIS A 5 19.64 1.16 11.43
N LYS A 6 20.85 1.62 11.08
CA LYS A 6 22.05 0.77 10.91
C LYS A 6 22.24 -0.30 12.00
N GLN A 7 21.98 0.04 13.26
CA GLN A 7 22.07 -0.90 14.39
C GLN A 7 21.09 -2.08 14.35
N ALA A 8 20.03 -1.98 13.55
CA ALA A 8 19.03 -3.01 13.30
C ALA A 8 19.36 -3.85 12.06
N GLU A 9 20.44 -3.54 11.33
CA GLU A 9 20.88 -4.34 10.19
C GLU A 9 21.39 -5.69 10.68
N LEU A 10 20.88 -6.76 10.09
CA LEU A 10 21.33 -8.11 10.32
C LEU A 10 22.35 -8.46 9.24
N ALA A 11 23.51 -9.00 9.64
CA ALA A 11 24.54 -9.51 8.73
C ALA A 11 24.14 -10.87 8.10
N LEU A 12 22.91 -10.95 7.59
CA LEU A 12 22.33 -12.11 6.91
C LEU A 12 22.34 -11.97 5.39
N GLY A 13 22.67 -10.79 4.85
CA GLY A 13 22.69 -10.54 3.41
C GLY A 13 23.59 -11.50 2.63
N GLU A 14 24.72 -11.90 3.20
CA GLU A 14 25.63 -12.91 2.62
C GLU A 14 25.10 -14.35 2.76
N LEU A 15 24.22 -14.61 3.74
CA LEU A 15 23.68 -15.94 4.01
C LEU A 15 22.40 -16.23 3.21
N LEU A 16 21.64 -15.18 2.87
CA LEU A 16 20.31 -15.27 2.26
C LEU A 16 20.27 -14.85 0.78
N GLY A 17 21.38 -14.41 0.20
CA GLY A 17 21.38 -13.95 -1.19
C GLY A 17 22.76 -13.68 -1.79
N ASP A 18 22.76 -12.91 -2.86
CA ASP A 18 23.93 -12.51 -3.66
C ASP A 18 24.59 -11.21 -3.16
N GLY A 19 24.24 -10.77 -1.95
CA GLY A 19 24.71 -9.50 -1.36
C GLY A 19 23.93 -8.26 -1.81
N SER A 20 22.91 -8.39 -2.67
CA SER A 20 22.06 -7.26 -3.09
C SER A 20 20.96 -6.88 -2.09
N THR A 21 20.73 -7.71 -1.07
CA THR A 21 19.64 -7.54 -0.11
C THR A 21 20.16 -7.32 1.31
N GLN A 22 19.62 -6.31 1.98
CA GLN A 22 19.88 -6.05 3.40
C GLN A 22 18.70 -6.53 4.24
N CYS A 23 18.98 -7.22 5.34
CA CYS A 23 17.96 -7.68 6.28
C CYS A 23 17.94 -6.76 7.49
N TRP A 24 16.74 -6.37 7.93
CA TRP A 24 16.55 -5.49 9.09
C TRP A 24 15.75 -6.23 10.16
N GLN A 25 16.18 -6.14 11.42
CA GLN A 25 15.46 -6.71 12.55
C GLN A 25 14.13 -5.98 12.79
N TYR A 26 14.09 -4.67 12.53
CA TYR A 26 12.88 -3.87 12.62
C TYR A 26 12.93 -2.70 11.63
N VAL A 27 11.75 -2.21 11.30
CA VAL A 27 11.54 -0.94 10.61
C VAL A 27 10.70 -0.03 11.52
N GLU A 28 11.04 1.24 11.57
CA GLU A 28 10.27 2.23 12.31
C GLU A 28 9.30 2.94 11.38
N GLN A 29 8.10 3.23 11.88
CA GLN A 29 7.11 4.06 11.20
C GLN A 29 6.88 5.33 12.03
N THR A 30 7.33 6.48 11.51
CA THR A 30 7.20 7.77 12.22
C THR A 30 5.91 8.51 11.90
N THR A 31 5.37 8.28 10.70
CA THR A 31 4.10 8.90 10.28
C THR A 31 2.96 7.96 10.60
N HIS A 32 1.99 8.42 11.39
CA HIS A 32 0.75 7.69 11.68
C HIS A 32 -0.22 7.62 10.49
N CYS A 33 0.25 7.76 9.24
CA CYS A 33 -0.55 7.63 8.03
C CYS A 33 -0.78 6.16 7.64
N PRO A 34 -1.85 5.86 6.89
CA PRO A 34 -2.04 4.52 6.33
C PRO A 34 -0.89 4.12 5.40
N TRP A 35 -0.65 2.82 5.28
CA TRP A 35 0.33 2.22 4.37
C TRP A 35 -0.21 0.94 3.76
N PHE A 36 0.49 0.37 2.78
CA PHE A 36 0.00 -0.80 2.04
C PHE A 36 0.88 -2.02 2.27
N TYR A 37 0.23 -3.15 2.60
CA TYR A 37 0.86 -4.46 2.62
C TYR A 37 0.47 -5.20 1.34
N VAL A 38 1.45 -5.39 0.47
CA VAL A 38 1.22 -5.76 -0.93
C VAL A 38 1.84 -7.10 -1.23
N LYS A 39 1.05 -8.01 -1.80
CA LYS A 39 1.52 -9.29 -2.31
C LYS A 39 1.84 -9.18 -3.78
N VAL A 40 3.06 -9.52 -4.17
CA VAL A 40 3.49 -9.58 -5.57
C VAL A 40 4.00 -10.97 -5.91
N ALA A 41 3.78 -11.39 -7.16
CA ALA A 41 4.45 -12.54 -7.75
C ALA A 41 5.55 -12.06 -8.70
N PHE A 42 6.72 -12.71 -8.66
CA PHE A 42 7.75 -12.54 -9.67
C PHE A 42 8.22 -13.88 -10.24
N GLN A 43 8.71 -13.84 -11.47
CA GLN A 43 9.29 -14.98 -12.16
C GLN A 43 10.81 -14.87 -12.10
N GLN A 44 11.47 -15.87 -11.53
CA GLN A 44 12.91 -15.99 -11.53
C GLN A 44 13.27 -17.43 -11.93
N ASP A 45 14.12 -17.58 -12.95
CA ASP A 45 14.62 -18.88 -13.42
C ASP A 45 13.53 -19.95 -13.66
N ASN A 46 12.39 -19.52 -14.24
CA ASN A 46 11.22 -20.36 -14.54
C ASN A 46 10.46 -20.88 -13.29
N GLU A 47 10.75 -20.33 -12.11
CA GLU A 47 10.01 -20.53 -10.87
C GLU A 47 9.21 -19.26 -10.48
N ALA A 48 8.03 -19.48 -9.92
CA ALA A 48 7.14 -18.42 -9.46
C ALA A 48 7.36 -18.18 -7.96
N PHE A 49 7.87 -17.01 -7.61
CA PHE A 49 8.05 -16.58 -6.23
C PHE A 49 6.99 -15.56 -5.85
N THR A 50 6.67 -15.52 -4.56
CA THR A 50 5.82 -14.48 -3.98
C THR A 50 6.62 -13.70 -2.95
N SER A 51 6.53 -12.38 -2.99
CA SER A 51 7.05 -11.50 -1.93
C SER A 51 5.97 -10.58 -1.39
N MET A 52 6.21 -10.08 -0.19
CA MET A 52 5.37 -9.10 0.49
C MET A 52 6.14 -7.78 0.57
N LEU A 53 5.55 -6.72 0.03
CA LEU A 53 6.09 -5.37 0.06
C LEU A 53 5.32 -4.53 1.09
N MET A 54 6.05 -3.71 1.84
CA MET A 54 5.48 -2.69 2.72
C MET A 54 5.68 -1.33 2.06
N LEU A 55 4.60 -0.73 1.53
CA LEU A 55 4.67 0.51 0.78
C LEU A 55 4.16 1.68 1.62
N PRO A 56 4.98 2.71 1.89
CA PRO A 56 4.63 3.76 2.85
C PRO A 56 3.73 4.86 2.28
N SER A 57 3.43 4.86 0.98
CA SER A 57 2.68 5.92 0.31
C SER A 57 1.91 5.41 -0.91
N ILE A 58 0.94 6.21 -1.34
CA ILE A 58 0.17 5.99 -2.57
C ILE A 58 1.08 5.99 -3.80
N SER A 59 2.04 6.92 -3.87
CA SER A 59 2.97 6.99 -5.00
C SER A 59 3.84 5.73 -5.13
N SER A 60 4.23 5.11 -4.01
CA SER A 60 4.93 3.81 -4.04
C SER A 60 4.04 2.68 -4.54
N LEU A 61 2.74 2.70 -4.22
CA LEU A 61 1.77 1.74 -4.76
C LEU A 61 1.56 1.95 -6.27
N GLU A 62 1.40 3.19 -6.72
CA GLU A 62 1.30 3.54 -8.14
C GLU A 62 2.51 3.06 -8.94
N GLN A 63 3.71 3.22 -8.39
CA GLN A 63 4.93 2.73 -9.00
C GLN A 63 4.87 1.21 -9.21
N VAL A 64 4.54 0.43 -8.17
CA VAL A 64 4.40 -1.04 -8.30
C VAL A 64 3.32 -1.42 -9.32
N ILE A 65 2.20 -0.69 -9.35
CA ILE A 65 1.13 -0.92 -10.35
C ILE A 65 1.64 -0.67 -11.77
N SER A 66 2.44 0.38 -11.98
CA SER A 66 3.01 0.74 -13.28
C SER A 66 4.12 -0.20 -13.74
N GLU A 67 4.81 -0.85 -12.80
CA GLU A 67 5.90 -1.79 -13.06
C GLU A 67 5.40 -3.22 -13.32
N GLN A 68 4.08 -3.44 -13.36
CA GLN A 68 3.52 -4.72 -13.70
C GLN A 68 3.93 -5.15 -15.11
N THR A 69 4.57 -6.31 -15.18
CA THR A 69 5.12 -6.90 -16.41
C THR A 69 4.86 -8.40 -16.42
N ALA A 70 5.32 -9.12 -17.44
CA ALA A 70 5.29 -10.59 -17.43
C ALA A 70 6.07 -11.19 -16.24
N GLY A 71 7.09 -10.46 -15.74
CA GLY A 71 7.95 -10.89 -14.65
C GLY A 71 7.53 -10.42 -13.26
N LEU A 72 6.61 -9.45 -13.14
CA LEU A 72 6.10 -8.92 -11.86
C LEU A 72 4.58 -8.71 -11.95
N ARG A 73 3.82 -9.39 -11.09
CA ARG A 73 2.35 -9.27 -11.03
C ARG A 73 1.89 -8.90 -9.63
N LEU A 74 1.05 -7.88 -9.54
CA LEU A 74 0.34 -7.53 -8.31
C LEU A 74 -0.75 -8.58 -8.05
N LEU A 75 -0.74 -9.19 -6.86
CA LEU A 75 -1.71 -10.23 -6.50
C LEU A 75 -2.78 -9.72 -5.53
N ASP A 76 -2.36 -8.99 -4.51
CA ASP A 76 -3.25 -8.55 -3.43
C ASP A 76 -2.71 -7.28 -2.78
N VAL A 77 -3.61 -6.42 -2.34
CA VAL A 77 -3.28 -5.17 -1.64
C VAL A 77 -4.13 -5.09 -0.39
N GLN A 78 -3.48 -4.91 0.76
CA GLN A 78 -4.14 -4.65 2.03
C GLN A 78 -3.78 -3.24 2.50
N LEU A 79 -4.78 -2.50 2.97
CA LEU A 79 -4.61 -1.24 3.64
C LEU A 79 -4.31 -1.51 5.11
N VAL A 80 -3.21 -0.95 5.61
CA VAL A 80 -2.91 -0.90 7.04
C VAL A 80 -3.21 0.50 7.53
N SER A 81 -4.30 0.63 8.27
CA SER A 81 -4.90 1.91 8.64
C SER A 81 -4.79 2.17 10.14
N PRO A 82 -4.54 3.42 10.56
CA PRO A 82 -4.56 3.84 11.96
C PRO A 82 -5.99 3.98 12.49
N GLY A 83 -6.14 3.96 13.81
CA GLY A 83 -7.43 4.06 14.51
C GLY A 83 -8.27 5.27 14.09
N TYR A 84 -7.63 6.43 13.88
CA TYR A 84 -8.35 7.64 13.46
C TYR A 84 -9.02 7.51 12.08
N LEU A 85 -8.50 6.63 11.21
CA LEU A 85 -9.00 6.45 9.84
C LEU A 85 -10.04 5.31 9.79
N ASN A 86 -9.78 4.22 10.51
CA ASN A 86 -10.66 3.05 10.51
C ASN A 86 -11.76 3.10 11.58
N GLY A 87 -11.72 4.11 12.47
CA GLY A 87 -12.71 4.29 13.54
C GLY A 87 -12.57 3.32 14.72
N SER A 88 -11.45 2.60 14.82
CA SER A 88 -11.16 1.69 15.93
C SER A 88 -10.10 2.24 16.88
N ASP A 89 -9.85 1.54 17.99
CA ASP A 89 -8.84 1.93 18.99
C ASP A 89 -7.39 1.64 18.54
N GLY A 90 -7.18 1.09 17.35
CA GLY A 90 -5.85 0.63 16.94
C GLY A 90 -5.66 0.50 15.43
N TRP A 91 -4.54 -0.12 15.06
CA TRP A 91 -4.23 -0.40 13.67
C TRP A 91 -5.04 -1.60 13.17
N MET A 92 -5.53 -1.52 11.94
CA MET A 92 -6.18 -2.62 11.25
C MET A 92 -5.50 -2.88 9.91
N MET A 93 -5.44 -4.15 9.52
CA MET A 93 -4.98 -4.59 8.20
C MET A 93 -6.17 -5.23 7.49
N GLU A 94 -6.58 -4.63 6.39
CA GLU A 94 -7.83 -4.98 5.71
C GLU A 94 -7.63 -5.00 4.20
N LYS A 95 -8.30 -5.93 3.51
CA LYS A 95 -8.18 -6.08 2.07
C LYS A 95 -8.74 -4.86 1.33
N LEU A 96 -7.91 -4.25 0.49
CA LEU A 96 -8.28 -3.12 -0.35
C LEU A 96 -8.91 -3.64 -1.63
N LEU A 97 -10.10 -3.12 -1.96
CA LEU A 97 -10.79 -3.43 -3.21
C LEU A 97 -10.63 -2.30 -4.23
N GLU A 98 -10.62 -1.05 -3.76
CA GLU A 98 -10.41 0.10 -4.64
C GLU A 98 -9.75 1.25 -3.88
N LEU A 99 -8.81 1.92 -4.54
CA LEU A 99 -8.30 3.23 -4.13
C LEU A 99 -8.57 4.22 -5.24
N ARG A 100 -9.26 5.31 -4.91
CA ARG A 100 -9.51 6.43 -5.82
C ARG A 100 -9.06 7.74 -5.22
N GLU A 101 -8.55 8.60 -6.08
CA GLU A 101 -8.25 9.99 -5.80
C GLU A 101 -9.38 10.85 -6.36
N THR A 102 -9.82 11.80 -5.55
CA THR A 102 -10.85 12.76 -5.89
C THR A 102 -10.40 14.15 -5.48
N VAL A 103 -10.93 15.20 -6.11
CA VAL A 103 -10.59 16.58 -5.74
C VAL A 103 -11.78 17.21 -5.02
N ASP A 104 -11.53 17.75 -3.83
CA ASP A 104 -12.51 18.56 -3.11
C ASP A 104 -12.72 19.89 -3.86
N ASP A 105 -13.95 20.12 -4.34
CA ASP A 105 -14.36 21.31 -5.08
C ASP A 105 -14.17 22.63 -4.31
N ILE A 106 -14.13 22.59 -2.97
CA ILE A 106 -14.03 23.77 -2.11
C ILE A 106 -12.58 24.12 -1.81
N ARG A 107 -11.72 23.11 -1.65
CA ARG A 107 -10.35 23.27 -1.17
C ARG A 107 -9.28 23.04 -2.22
N GLU A 108 -9.65 22.49 -3.38
CA GLU A 108 -8.72 22.00 -4.42
C GLU A 108 -7.70 20.97 -3.86
N GLU A 109 -8.06 20.27 -2.78
CA GLU A 109 -7.23 19.28 -2.13
C GLU A 109 -7.58 17.87 -2.60
N ALA A 110 -6.56 17.03 -2.74
CA ALA A 110 -6.74 15.62 -3.03
C ALA A 110 -7.34 14.89 -1.82
N VAL A 111 -8.44 14.19 -2.07
CA VAL A 111 -9.12 13.31 -1.12
C VAL A 111 -9.00 11.89 -1.63
N TYR A 112 -8.45 11.01 -0.79
CA TYR A 112 -8.29 9.59 -1.09
C TYR A 112 -9.41 8.80 -0.46
N VAL A 113 -10.02 7.92 -1.25
CA VAL A 113 -11.09 7.04 -0.79
C VAL A 113 -10.69 5.59 -0.98
N TYR A 114 -10.71 4.84 0.13
CA TYR A 114 -10.37 3.43 0.21
C TYR A 114 -11.65 2.62 0.36
N SER A 115 -11.96 1.78 -0.62
CA SER A 115 -13.07 0.82 -0.53
C SER A 115 -12.51 -0.54 -0.16
N LEU A 116 -12.94 -1.09 0.97
CA LEU A 116 -12.39 -2.32 1.54
C LEU A 116 -13.37 -3.48 1.45
N GLU A 117 -12.84 -4.69 1.63
CA GLU A 117 -13.66 -5.89 1.76
C GLU A 117 -14.66 -5.76 2.92
N GLY A 118 -15.86 -6.32 2.73
CA GLY A 118 -16.97 -6.15 3.68
C GLY A 118 -17.71 -4.82 3.54
N GLY A 119 -17.42 -4.01 2.52
CA GLY A 119 -18.18 -2.81 2.17
C GLY A 119 -17.81 -1.56 2.98
N LYS A 120 -16.69 -1.59 3.70
CA LYS A 120 -16.19 -0.43 4.45
C LYS A 120 -15.56 0.58 3.50
N ILE A 121 -15.74 1.86 3.81
CA ILE A 121 -15.15 2.96 3.04
C ILE A 121 -14.45 3.90 4.03
N TYR A 122 -13.16 4.12 3.81
CA TYR A 122 -12.38 5.11 4.55
C TYR A 122 -12.03 6.27 3.63
N THR A 123 -12.05 7.47 4.17
CA THR A 123 -11.73 8.71 3.42
C THR A 123 -10.63 9.46 4.16
N GLU A 124 -9.53 9.71 3.47
CA GLU A 124 -8.44 10.55 3.95
C GLU A 124 -8.40 11.83 3.12
N GLY A 125 -8.73 12.95 3.75
CA GLY A 125 -8.62 14.28 3.16
C GLY A 125 -7.90 15.22 4.13
N LEU A 126 -7.10 16.14 3.60
CA LEU A 126 -6.46 17.21 4.39
C LEU A 126 -7.45 18.33 4.75
N GLY A 127 -8.75 18.03 4.83
CA GLY A 127 -9.76 19.03 5.10
C GLY A 127 -11.11 18.41 5.44
N SER A 128 -11.76 18.97 6.46
CA SER A 128 -13.06 18.52 6.93
C SER A 128 -14.18 18.81 5.92
N ALA A 129 -15.04 17.80 5.76
CA ALA A 129 -16.44 17.82 5.35
C ALA A 129 -16.76 17.77 3.84
N GLU A 130 -17.49 16.70 3.50
CA GLU A 130 -18.57 16.61 2.50
C GLU A 130 -18.52 17.65 1.38
N ALA A 131 -17.72 17.36 0.35
CA ALA A 131 -17.72 18.13 -0.89
C ALA A 131 -18.09 17.24 -2.09
N ASP A 132 -18.89 17.83 -2.97
CA ASP A 132 -19.30 17.27 -4.26
C ASP A 132 -18.04 17.08 -5.11
N THR A 133 -17.73 15.83 -5.49
CA THR A 133 -16.44 15.47 -6.10
C THR A 133 -16.57 15.35 -7.62
N LYS A 134 -15.92 16.25 -8.37
CA LYS A 134 -16.07 16.32 -9.85
C LYS A 134 -15.16 15.37 -10.64
N SER A 135 -13.97 15.07 -10.15
CA SER A 135 -13.00 14.22 -10.82
C SER A 135 -12.68 13.00 -9.96
N VAL A 136 -12.74 11.82 -10.57
CA VAL A 136 -12.41 10.55 -9.92
C VAL A 136 -11.33 9.87 -10.74
N ARG A 137 -10.15 9.69 -10.15
CA ARG A 137 -9.06 8.90 -10.72
C ARG A 137 -8.93 7.61 -9.92
N ILE A 138 -9.23 6.48 -10.55
CA ILE A 138 -8.99 5.17 -9.95
C ILE A 138 -7.49 4.88 -9.99
N ILE A 139 -6.87 4.73 -8.83
CA ILE A 139 -5.46 4.39 -8.68
C ILE A 139 -5.29 2.87 -8.67
N PHE A 140 -6.16 2.19 -7.94
CA PHE A 140 -6.16 0.73 -7.83
C PHE A 140 -7.59 0.22 -7.84
N SER A 141 -7.82 -0.88 -8.54
CA SER A 141 -9.04 -1.68 -8.41
C SER A 141 -8.69 -3.16 -8.43
N HIS A 142 -9.23 -3.91 -7.48
CA HIS A 142 -9.13 -5.36 -7.46
C HIS A 142 -10.10 -5.93 -8.49
N SER A 143 -9.56 -6.40 -9.62
CA SER A 143 -10.37 -7.19 -10.56
C SER A 143 -10.55 -8.59 -9.98
N PRO A 144 -11.78 -9.04 -9.69
CA PRO A 144 -11.98 -10.44 -9.35
C PRO A 144 -11.54 -11.27 -10.56
N ALA A 145 -10.61 -12.20 -10.34
CA ALA A 145 -10.24 -13.15 -11.38
C ALA A 145 -11.51 -13.88 -11.85
N SER A 146 -11.88 -13.70 -13.12
CA SER A 146 -12.94 -14.48 -13.76
C SER A 146 -12.61 -15.95 -13.54
N ARG A 147 -13.45 -16.63 -12.75
CA ARG A 147 -13.35 -18.07 -12.50
C ARG A 147 -13.65 -18.87 -13.77
#